data_AF-A0A3M1PK78-F1
#
_entry.id   AF-A0A3M1PK78-F1
#
_cell.length_a   1.000
_cell.length_b   1.000
_cell.length_c   1.000
_cell.angle_alpha   90.00
_cell.angle_beta   90.00
_cell.angle_gamma   90.00
#
_symmetry.space_group_name_H-M   'P 1'
#
loop_
_entity.id
_entity.type
_entity.pdbx_description
1 polymer ?
#
loop_
_entity_poly.entity_id
_entity_poly.type
_entity_poly.pdbx_seq_one_letter_code
_entity_poly.pdbx_strand_id
1 'polypeptide(L)'
;SEGFMHCSTAEQIDWVANTFFAGQADLLLLWIEGDRLRSRLQYDEVAGVPVANRFPHVYGPLNLDAVVRAVPLHPNAEGRFVDVATG
;
A
#
# COMPACT_ATOMS: atom_id res chain seq x y z
N SER A 1 -6.16 -11.51 11.66
CA SER A 1 -5.11 -10.57 11.28
C SER A 1 -3.77 -11.24 11.49
N GLU A 2 -2.74 -10.83 10.73
CA GLU A 2 -1.42 -11.47 10.74
C GLU A 2 -0.43 -10.82 11.72
N GLY A 3 -0.87 -9.80 12.47
CA GLY A 3 -0.06 -9.10 13.47
C GLY A 3 0.70 -7.88 12.97
N PHE A 4 0.54 -7.52 11.69
CA PHE A 4 1.10 -6.33 11.05
C PHE A 4 0.13 -5.75 10.02
N MET A 5 0.39 -4.52 9.57
CA MET A 5 -0.29 -3.92 8.42
C MET A 5 0.53 -4.13 7.15
N HIS A 6 -0.11 -4.62 6.09
CA HIS A 6 0.49 -4.67 4.76
C HIS A 6 0.61 -3.26 4.21
N CYS A 7 1.81 -2.92 3.73
CA CYS A 7 2.04 -1.72 2.95
C CYS A 7 2.67 -2.13 1.61
N SER A 8 2.80 -1.17 0.71
CA SER A 8 3.42 -1.37 -0.59
C SER A 8 4.33 -0.20 -0.88
N THR A 9 5.47 -0.48 -1.49
CA THR A 9 6.27 0.54 -2.17
C THR A 9 5.57 0.99 -3.44
N ALA A 10 5.95 2.15 -3.98
CA ALA A 10 5.40 2.70 -5.22
C ALA A 10 5.31 1.67 -6.36
N GLU A 11 6.37 0.88 -6.58
CA GLU A 11 6.46 -0.13 -7.64
C GLU A 11 5.49 -1.32 -7.44
N GLN A 12 4.96 -1.50 -6.23
CA GLN A 12 4.07 -2.61 -5.89
C GLN A 12 2.58 -2.21 -5.93
N ILE A 13 2.25 -0.92 -5.82
CA ILE A 13 0.86 -0.46 -5.58
C ILE A 13 -0.08 -0.91 -6.69
N ASP A 14 0.27 -0.71 -7.96
CA ASP A 14 -0.61 -1.07 -9.08
C ASP A 14 -0.98 -2.56 -9.06
N TRP A 15 0.02 -3.42 -8.82
CA TRP A 15 -0.23 -4.86 -8.75
C TRP A 15 -1.08 -5.24 -7.53
N VAL A 16 -0.79 -4.69 -6.35
CA VAL A 16 -1.57 -4.96 -5.12
C VAL A 16 -3.00 -4.45 -5.25
N ALA A 17 -3.20 -3.22 -5.71
CA ALA A 17 -4.50 -2.61 -5.91
C ALA A 17 -5.38 -3.45 -6.85
N ASN A 18 -4.82 -3.89 -7.99
CA ASN A 18 -5.56 -4.72 -8.94
C ASN A 18 -5.74 -6.17 -8.50
N THR A 19 -4.88 -6.69 -7.61
CA THR A 19 -4.99 -8.08 -7.13
C THR A 19 -6.05 -8.21 -6.04
N PHE A 20 -6.12 -7.24 -5.13
CA PHE A 20 -6.95 -7.35 -3.92
C PHE A 20 -8.17 -6.43 -3.89
N PHE A 21 -8.15 -5.33 -4.67
CA PHE A 21 -9.16 -4.27 -4.57
C PHE A 21 -9.84 -3.94 -5.90
N ALA A 22 -9.61 -4.71 -6.97
CA ALA A 22 -10.18 -4.46 -8.29
C ALA A 22 -11.70 -4.24 -8.25
N GLY A 23 -12.17 -3.21 -8.96
CA GLY A 23 -13.58 -2.81 -9.03
C GLY A 23 -14.13 -2.13 -7.78
N GLN A 24 -13.35 -1.99 -6.70
CA GLN A 24 -13.80 -1.28 -5.51
C GLN A 24 -13.70 0.24 -5.70
N ALA A 25 -14.75 0.94 -5.27
CA ALA A 25 -14.79 2.39 -5.18
C ALA A 25 -14.57 2.85 -3.72
N ASP A 26 -14.51 4.17 -3.52
CA ASP A 26 -14.41 4.81 -2.20
C ASP A 26 -13.18 4.37 -1.38
N LEU A 27 -12.08 4.08 -2.07
CA LEU A 27 -10.80 3.78 -1.45
C LEU A 27 -9.96 5.04 -1.22
N LEU A 28 -9.11 4.99 -0.19
CA LEU A 28 -8.05 5.96 0.05
C LEU A 28 -6.69 5.29 -0.08
N LEU A 29 -5.78 5.90 -0.83
CA LEU A 29 -4.36 5.61 -0.78
C LEU A 29 -3.69 6.52 0.26
N LEU A 30 -3.05 5.90 1.24
CA LEU A 30 -2.31 6.60 2.29
C LEU A 30 -0.82 6.55 1.99
N TRP A 31 -0.20 7.70 1.85
CA TRP A 31 1.24 7.85 1.73
C TRP A 31 1.83 7.98 3.14
N ILE A 32 2.71 7.04 3.48
CA ILE A 32 3.31 6.92 4.81
C ILE A 32 4.80 7.18 4.71
N GLU A 33 5.29 8.13 5.50
CA GLU A 33 6.72 8.36 5.68
C GLU A 33 7.28 7.36 6.70
N GLY A 34 8.15 6.46 6.24
CA GLY A 34 8.71 5.38 7.06
C GLY A 34 9.45 5.90 8.30
N ASP A 35 10.21 7.00 8.16
CA ASP A 35 11.00 7.59 9.24
C ASP A 35 10.15 8.25 10.34
N ARG A 36 8.85 8.46 10.08
CA ARG A 36 7.90 9.03 11.04
C ARG A 36 7.11 7.94 11.77
N LEU A 37 7.28 6.67 11.41
CA LEU A 37 6.60 5.57 12.07
C LEU A 37 7.15 5.36 13.49
N ARG A 38 6.22 5.22 14.44
CA ARG A 38 6.55 4.81 15.82
C ARG A 38 6.63 3.29 15.95
N SER A 39 5.90 2.59 15.09
CA SER A 39 5.89 1.14 14.99
C SER A 39 7.06 0.66 14.13
N ARG A 40 7.52 -0.58 14.34
CA ARG A 40 8.61 -1.16 13.56
C ARG A 40 8.16 -1.35 12.10
N LEU A 41 8.91 -0.75 11.17
CA LEU A 41 8.83 -1.02 9.74
C LEU A 41 9.85 -2.11 9.38
N GLN A 42 9.40 -3.14 8.65
CA GLN A 42 10.28 -4.19 8.15
C GLN A 42 9.91 -4.57 6.72
N TYR A 43 10.92 -4.90 5.93
CA TYR A 43 10.73 -5.34 4.54
C TYR A 43 10.91 -6.86 4.47
N ASP A 44 9.79 -7.57 4.35
CA ASP A 44 9.76 -9.03 4.31
C ASP A 44 9.68 -9.55 2.89
N GLU A 45 10.36 -10.67 2.62
CA GLU A 45 10.28 -11.35 1.34
C GLU A 45 8.96 -12.11 1.20
N VAL A 46 8.26 -11.86 0.11
CA VAL A 46 7.02 -12.54 -0.29
C VAL A 46 7.30 -13.28 -1.59
N ALA A 47 7.28 -14.62 -1.54
CA ALA A 47 7.55 -15.44 -2.69
C ALA A 47 6.37 -15.50 -3.68
N GLY A 48 6.65 -15.75 -4.95
CA GLY A 48 5.63 -16.02 -5.98
C GLY A 48 4.89 -14.79 -6.51
N VAL A 49 5.39 -13.59 -6.24
CA VAL A 49 4.82 -12.32 -6.73
C VAL A 49 5.56 -11.84 -7.98
N PRO A 50 4.86 -11.22 -8.96
CA PRO A 50 5.46 -10.74 -10.20
C PRO A 50 6.07 -9.33 -10.11
N VAL A 51 6.21 -8.78 -8.90
CA VAL A 51 6.75 -7.46 -8.60
C VAL A 51 7.94 -7.59 -7.64
N ALA A 52 8.56 -6.47 -7.24
CA ALA A 52 9.58 -6.48 -6.19
C ALA A 52 9.07 -7.25 -4.96
N ASN A 53 9.82 -8.27 -4.53
CA ASN A 53 9.32 -9.26 -3.57
C ASN A 53 9.47 -8.82 -2.10
N ARG A 54 10.08 -7.66 -1.81
CA ARG A 54 10.23 -7.15 -0.44
C ARG A 54 9.12 -6.16 -0.13
N PHE A 55 8.14 -6.58 0.67
CA PHE A 55 6.99 -5.75 1.04
C PHE A 55 7.22 -5.09 2.40
N PRO A 56 6.89 -3.79 2.55
CA PRO A 56 6.91 -3.13 3.83
C PRO A 56 5.75 -3.62 4.71
N HIS A 57 6.06 -4.03 5.93
CA HIS A 57 5.11 -4.39 6.97
C HIS A 57 5.32 -3.50 8.19
N VAL A 58 4.22 -2.93 8.70
CA VAL A 58 4.22 -2.13 9.94
C VAL A 58 3.74 -3.00 11.09
N TYR A 59 4.66 -3.33 11.99
CA TYR A 59 4.43 -4.17 13.17
C TYR A 59 3.98 -3.32 14.36
N GLY A 60 2.70 -2.95 14.36
CA GLY A 60 2.08 -2.12 15.40
C GLY A 60 1.07 -1.13 14.81
N PRO A 61 0.49 -0.24 15.61
CA PRO A 61 -0.46 0.77 15.13
C PRO A 61 0.19 1.80 14.18
N LEU A 62 -0.58 2.32 13.23
CA LEU A 62 -0.17 3.46 12.40
C LEU A 62 -0.45 4.76 13.15
N ASN A 63 0.60 5.52 13.45
CA ASN A 63 0.47 6.86 14.00
C ASN A 63 0.11 7.85 12.87
N LEU A 64 -0.88 8.72 13.11
CA LEU A 64 -1.43 9.63 12.08
C LEU A 64 -0.40 10.62 11.54
N ASP A 65 0.56 11.02 12.37
CA ASP A 65 1.68 11.86 11.95
C ASP A 65 2.64 11.13 11.01
N ALA A 66 2.57 9.82 10.80
CA ALA A 66 3.32 9.17 9.72
C ALA A 66 2.63 9.29 8.35
N VAL A 67 1.34 9.61 8.30
CA VAL A 67 0.58 9.77 7.05
C VAL A 67 0.77 11.19 6.54
N VAL A 68 1.49 11.34 5.42
CA VAL A 68 1.77 12.65 4.82
C VAL A 68 0.77 13.06 3.76
N ARG A 69 0.06 12.10 3.19
CA ARG A 69 -0.97 12.35 2.19
C ARG A 69 -2.02 11.25 2.22
N ALA A 70 -3.27 11.62 2.02
CA ALA A 70 -4.36 10.71 1.75
C ALA A 70 -5.05 11.17 0.48
N VAL A 71 -5.12 10.29 -0.53
CA VAL A 71 -5.78 10.60 -1.81
C VAL A 71 -6.86 9.58 -2.12
N PRO A 72 -8.01 9.99 -2.68
CA PRO A 72 -8.95 9.06 -3.28
C PRO A 72 -8.26 8.18 -4.32
N LEU A 73 -8.51 6.88 -4.24
CA LEU A 73 -8.04 5.91 -5.22
C LEU A 73 -9.24 5.44 -6.04
N HIS A 74 -9.30 5.87 -7.30
CA HIS A 74 -10.40 5.56 -8.19
C HIS A 74 -9.99 4.50 -9.21
N PRO A 75 -10.80 3.44 -9.41
CA PRO A 75 -10.61 2.56 -10.55
C PRO A 75 -11.06 3.28 -11.83
N ASN A 76 -10.51 2.85 -12.96
CA ASN A 76 -10.97 3.26 -14.28
C ASN A 76 -12.31 2.59 -14.64
N ALA A 77 -12.82 2.84 -15.86
CA ALA A 77 -14.09 2.30 -16.32
C ALA A 77 -14.12 0.75 -16.35
N GLU A 78 -12.96 0.11 -16.47
CA GLU A 78 -12.80 -1.35 -16.44
C GLU A 78 -12.59 -1.90 -15.01
N GLY A 79 -12.67 -1.07 -13.98
CA GLY A 79 -12.46 -1.49 -12.59
C GLY A 79 -10.98 -1.66 -12.21
N ARG A 80 -10.05 -1.14 -13.02
CA ARG A 80 -8.60 -1.28 -12.84
C ARG A 80 -7.97 -0.02 -12.27
N PHE A 81 -6.96 -0.17 -11.44
CA PHE A 81 -6.12 0.93 -10.96
C PHE A 81 -4.86 1.03 -11.82
N VAL A 82 -4.54 2.22 -12.30
CA VAL A 82 -3.39 2.44 -13.21
C VAL A 82 -2.62 3.67 -12.76
N ASP A 83 -1.29 3.62 -12.89
CA ASP A 83 -0.37 4.73 -12.60
C ASP A 83 -0.54 5.32 -11.19
N VAL A 84 -0.90 4.47 -10.21
CA VAL A 84 -1.34 4.91 -8.88
C VAL A 84 -0.23 5.65 -8.14
N ALA A 85 1.02 5.24 -8.35
CA ALA A 85 2.19 5.84 -7.70
C ALA A 85 2.56 7.24 -8.20
N THR A 86 1.91 7.74 -9.26
CA THR A 86 2.23 9.05 -9.85
C THR A 86 1.29 10.17 -9.42
N GLY A 87 0.23 9.84 -8.68
CA GLY A 87 -0.80 10.76 -8.20
C GLY A 87 -0.41 11.49 -6.93
#